data_AF-A0AA37FKQ1-F1
#
_entry.id   AF-A0AA37FKQ1-F1
#
_cell.length_a   1.000
_cell.length_b   1.000
_cell.length_c   1.000
_cell.angle_alpha   90.00
_cell.angle_beta   90.00
_cell.angle_gamma   90.00
#
_symmetry.space_group_name_H-M   'P 1'
#
loop_
_entity.id
_entity.type
_entity.pdbx_description
1 polymer ?
#
loop_
_entity_poly.entity_id
_entity_poly.type
_entity_poly.pdbx_seq_one_letter_code
_entity_poly.pdbx_strand_id
1 'polypeptide(L)'
;MCPSEPPDALKAHKLAELRSVLALAVQEPHADLRIWWQGVLHGRLLELEAAGVLSAKDSAAFAALMQQAFTSPLPPANDPA
;
A
#
# COMPACT_ATOMS: atom_id res chain seq x y z
N MET A 1 17.62 7.14 24.95
CA MET A 1 16.21 7.17 24.51
C MET A 1 16.17 7.92 23.19
N CYS A 2 15.92 7.25 22.07
CA CYS A 2 15.79 7.92 20.77
C CYS A 2 14.53 8.78 20.79
N PRO A 3 14.55 9.99 20.18
CA PRO A 3 13.34 10.79 20.07
C PRO A 3 12.37 9.99 19.19
N SER A 4 11.28 9.53 19.79
CA SER A 4 10.13 9.02 19.06
C SER A 4 9.69 10.13 18.10
N GLU A 5 9.73 9.84 16.79
CA GLU A 5 9.19 10.74 15.78
C GLU A 5 7.78 11.20 16.20
N PRO A 6 7.41 12.47 15.98
CA PRO A 6 6.06 12.91 16.31
C PRO A 6 5.05 11.99 15.60
N PRO A 7 3.96 11.59 16.26
CA PRO A 7 3.03 10.58 15.73
C PRO A 7 2.56 10.82 14.28
N ASP A 8 2.42 12.09 13.88
CA ASP A 8 2.07 12.47 12.52
C ASP A 8 3.19 12.27 11.48
N ALA A 9 4.46 12.44 11.86
CA ALA A 9 5.59 12.16 10.98
C ALA A 9 5.72 10.66 10.71
N LEU A 10 5.55 9.83 11.76
CA LEU A 10 5.52 8.38 11.63
C LEU A 10 4.35 7.93 10.72
N LYS A 11 3.15 8.49 10.94
CA LYS A 11 1.99 8.24 10.07
C LYS A 11 2.28 8.58 8.61
N ALA A 12 2.77 9.79 8.35
CA ALA A 12 3.08 10.24 6.99
C ALA A 12 4.13 9.35 6.33
N HIS A 13 5.15 8.96 7.07
CA HIS A 13 6.20 8.05 6.62
C HIS A 13 5.64 6.67 6.27
N LYS A 14 4.83 6.05 7.13
CA LYS A 14 4.22 4.73 6.86
C LYS A 14 3.23 4.75 5.70
N LEU A 15 2.46 5.82 5.54
CA LEU A 15 1.63 6.00 4.35
C LEU A 15 2.47 6.14 3.07
N ALA A 16 3.62 6.81 3.12
CA ALA A 16 4.52 6.90 1.98
C ALA A 16 5.15 5.54 1.63
N GLU A 17 5.58 4.76 2.62
CA GLU A 17 6.06 3.39 2.42
C GLU A 17 4.99 2.52 1.73
N LEU A 18 3.76 2.53 2.24
CA LEU A 18 2.65 1.77 1.68
C LEU A 18 2.35 2.15 0.22
N ARG A 19 2.39 3.44 -0.11
CA ARG A 19 2.21 3.92 -1.49
C ARG A 19 3.32 3.43 -2.42
N SER A 20 4.57 3.46 -1.97
CA SER A 20 5.71 2.95 -2.74
C SER A 20 5.60 1.45 -2.99
N VAL A 21 5.24 0.67 -1.97
CA VAL A 21 5.02 -0.78 -2.11
C VAL A 21 3.86 -1.07 -3.06
N LEU A 22 2.75 -0.33 -2.96
CA LEU A 22 1.64 -0.47 -3.89
C LEU A 22 2.05 -0.18 -5.34
N ALA A 23 2.80 0.89 -5.58
CA ALA A 23 3.26 1.26 -6.92
C ALA A 23 4.13 0.16 -7.56
N LEU A 24 4.91 -0.58 -6.76
CA LEU A 24 5.68 -1.73 -7.23
C LEU A 24 4.77 -2.95 -7.43
N ALA A 25 3.88 -3.22 -6.47
CA ALA A 25 2.99 -4.37 -6.50
C ALA A 25 2.04 -4.37 -7.70
N VAL A 26 1.57 -3.20 -8.15
CA VAL A 26 0.71 -3.12 -9.34
C VAL A 26 1.45 -3.41 -10.64
N GLN A 27 2.78 -3.19 -10.67
CA GLN A 27 3.61 -3.46 -11.86
C GLN A 27 4.02 -4.93 -11.98
N GLU A 28 3.74 -5.75 -10.96
CA GLU A 28 4.05 -7.17 -10.97
C GLU A 28 3.34 -7.88 -12.15
N PRO A 29 4.06 -8.50 -13.10
CA PRO A 29 3.47 -9.11 -14.29
C PRO A 29 2.62 -10.36 -13.98
N HIS A 30 2.96 -11.12 -12.94
CA HIS A 30 2.25 -12.34 -12.59
C HIS A 30 1.01 -12.06 -11.74
N ALA A 31 -0.16 -12.51 -12.22
CA ALA A 31 -1.44 -12.29 -11.54
C ALA A 31 -1.46 -12.85 -10.10
N ASP A 32 -0.90 -14.05 -9.89
CA ASP A 32 -0.84 -14.68 -8.57
C ASP A 32 0.01 -13.87 -7.58
N LEU A 33 1.12 -13.30 -8.06
CA LEU A 33 1.97 -12.43 -7.25
C LEU A 33 1.29 -11.08 -6.95
N ARG A 34 0.49 -10.53 -7.88
CA ARG A 34 -0.35 -9.34 -7.60
C ARG A 34 -1.38 -9.62 -6.49
N ILE A 35 -2.02 -10.79 -6.52
CA ILE A 35 -2.98 -11.22 -5.47
C ILE A 35 -2.24 -11.39 -4.13
N TRP A 36 -1.06 -11.99 -4.15
CA TRP A 36 -0.24 -12.12 -2.95
C TRP A 36 0.13 -10.75 -2.37
N TRP A 37 0.56 -9.80 -3.21
CA TRP A 37 0.87 -8.43 -2.77
C TRP A 37 -0.34 -7.68 -2.20
N GLN A 38 -1.54 -7.88 -2.74
CA GLN A 38 -2.77 -7.34 -2.14
C GLN A 38 -2.95 -7.82 -0.70
N GLY A 39 -2.74 -9.12 -0.46
CA GLY A 39 -2.79 -9.71 0.87
C GLY A 39 -1.75 -9.12 1.82
N VAL A 40 -0.51 -8.95 1.35
CA VAL A 40 0.59 -8.33 2.12
C VAL A 40 0.26 -6.88 2.50
N LEU A 41 -0.19 -6.07 1.55
CA LEU A 41 -0.57 -4.68 1.80
C LEU A 41 -1.75 -4.56 2.76
N HIS A 42 -2.75 -5.44 2.61
CA HIS A 42 -3.89 -5.49 3.51
C HIS A 42 -3.47 -5.88 4.94
N GLY A 43 -2.63 -6.90 5.10
CA GLY A 43 -2.09 -7.29 6.40
C GLY A 43 -1.32 -6.16 7.07
N ARG A 44 -0.47 -5.45 6.30
CA ARG A 44 0.29 -4.32 6.82
C ARG A 44 -0.59 -3.15 7.27
N LEU A 45 -1.71 -2.93 6.57
CA LEU A 45 -2.70 -1.94 6.96
C LEU A 45 -3.30 -2.24 8.33
N LEU A 46 -3.70 -3.51 8.56
CA LEU A 46 -4.25 -3.98 9.83
C LEU A 46 -3.25 -3.85 10.98
N GLU A 47 -1.97 -4.18 10.75
CA GLU A 47 -0.91 -4.02 11.75
C GLU A 47 -0.73 -2.55 12.17
N LEU A 48 -0.72 -1.63 11.20
CA LEU A 48 -0.52 -0.21 11.47
C LEU A 48 -1.73 0.43 12.15
N GLU A 49 -2.95 -0.03 11.85
CA GLU A 49 -4.16 0.37 12.57
C GLU A 49 -4.17 -0.16 14.01
N ALA A 50 -3.85 -1.43 14.22
CA ALA A 50 -3.78 -2.03 15.55
C ALA A 50 -2.70 -1.39 16.43
N ALA A 51 -1.60 -0.93 15.83
CA ALA A 51 -0.55 -0.18 16.51
C ALA A 51 -0.92 1.29 16.80
N GLY A 52 -2.09 1.76 16.35
CA GLY A 52 -2.52 3.16 16.49
C GLY A 52 -1.74 4.16 15.64
N VAL A 53 -0.96 3.67 14.67
CA VAL A 53 -0.21 4.53 13.72
C VAL A 53 -1.14 5.09 12.66
N LEU A 54 -2.09 4.28 12.18
CA LEU A 54 -3.15 4.69 11.28
C LEU A 54 -4.49 4.70 12.02
N SER A 55 -5.34 5.68 11.71
CA SER A 55 -6.75 5.61 12.10
C SER A 55 -7.52 4.69 11.15
N ALA A 56 -8.68 4.19 11.59
CA ALA A 56 -9.59 3.44 10.71
C ALA A 56 -9.96 4.23 9.43
N LYS A 57 -10.00 5.57 9.50
CA LYS A 57 -10.24 6.43 8.33
C LYS A 57 -9.06 6.40 7.36
N ASP A 58 -7.82 6.46 7.86
CA ASP A 58 -6.62 6.37 7.03
C ASP A 58 -6.51 5.00 6.36
N SER A 59 -6.79 3.93 7.13
CA SER A 59 -6.88 2.57 6.61
C SER A 59 -7.91 2.44 5.49
N ALA A 60 -9.15 2.89 5.72
CA ALA A 60 -10.21 2.82 4.72
C ALA A 60 -9.86 3.62 3.45
N ALA A 61 -9.24 4.79 3.59
CA ALA A 61 -8.81 5.60 2.45
C ALA A 61 -7.71 4.88 1.62
N PHE A 62 -6.73 4.26 2.28
CA PHE A 62 -5.69 3.50 1.59
C PHE A 62 -6.25 2.21 0.96
N ALA A 63 -7.16 1.51 1.64
CA ALA A 63 -7.81 0.30 1.10
C ALA A 63 -8.58 0.60 -0.19
N ALA A 64 -9.31 1.73 -0.25
CA ALA A 64 -9.99 2.17 -1.47
C ALA A 64 -9.01 2.47 -2.61
N LEU A 65 -7.88 3.12 -2.30
CA LEU A 65 -6.82 3.39 -3.26
C LEU A 65 -6.17 2.09 -3.78
N MET A 66 -5.91 1.13 -2.90
CA MET A 66 -5.40 -0.20 -3.25
C MET A 66 -6.37 -0.92 -4.19
N GLN A 67 -7.67 -0.95 -3.85
CA GLN A 67 -8.69 -1.56 -4.70
C GLN A 67 -8.67 -0.94 -6.11
N GLN A 68 -8.70 0.39 -6.22
CA GLN A 68 -8.65 1.09 -7.51
C GLN A 68 -7.40 0.75 -8.32
N ALA A 69 -6.25 0.67 -7.66
CA ALA A 69 -4.96 0.43 -8.30
C ALA A 69 -4.85 -0.99 -8.88
N PHE A 70 -5.41 -2.00 -8.19
CA PHE A 70 -5.41 -3.38 -8.67
C PHE A 70 -6.56 -3.73 -9.62
N THR A 71 -7.64 -2.94 -9.66
CA THR A 71 -8.75 -3.13 -10.61
C THR A 71 -8.61 -2.31 -11.88
N SER A 72 -7.68 -1.36 -11.93
CA SER A 72 -7.41 -0.59 -13.14
C SER A 72 -6.75 -1.48 -14.20
N PRO A 73 -7.16 -1.40 -15.49
CA PRO A 73 -6.46 -2.08 -16.56
C PRO A 73 -4.99 -1.63 -16.54
N LEU A 74 -4.05 -2.57 -16.53
CA LEU A 74 -2.65 -2.25 -16.79
C LEU A 74 -2.58 -1.51 -18.13
N PRO A 75 -1.85 -0.39 -18.24
CA PRO A 75 -1.55 0.17 -19.55
C PRO A 75 -0.92 -0.94 -20.41
N PRO A 76 -1.24 -1.02 -21.71
CA PRO A 76 -0.71 -2.07 -22.57
C PRO A 76 0.81 -2.11 -22.42
N ALA A 77 1.35 -3.31 -22.20
CA ALA A 77 2.79 -3.51 -22.31
C ALA A 77 3.19 -3.03 -23.71
N ASN A 78 4.10 -2.05 -23.78
CA ASN A 78 4.70 -1.70 -25.05
C ASN A 78 5.55 -2.90 -25.48
N ASP A 79 4.93 -3.85 -26.17
CA ASP A 79 5.65 -4.90 -26.88
C ASP A 79 6.48 -4.19 -27.98
N PRO A 80 7.81 -4.33 -27.98
CA PRO A 80 8.60 -3.84 -29.10
C PRO A 80 8.22 -4.65 -30.34
N ALA A 81 7.73 -3.93 -31.37
CA ALA A 81 7.43 -4.45 -32.70
C ALA A 81 8.68 -4.98 -33.41
#